data_AF-A0A7C8Z266-F1
#
_entry.id   AF-A0A7C8Z266-F1
#
_cell.length_a   1.000
_cell.length_b   1.000
_cell.length_c   1.000
_cell.angle_alpha   90.00
_cell.angle_beta   90.00
_cell.angle_gamma   90.00
#
_symmetry.space_group_name_H-M   'P 1'
#
loop_
_entity.id
_entity.type
_entity.pdbx_description
1 polymer ?
#
loop_
_entity_poly.entity_id
_entity_poly.type
_entity_poly.pdbx_seq_one_letter_code
_entity_poly.pdbx_strand_id
1 'polypeptide(L)'
;NQLVCRAAGYEFPDPIPEFADAETEKFRAHLMKKLSKKDIYGDSLEEVVNICTEIFSTFLHTEYGGPGTLLVIPFMDMADTLSELGLPGAPQAARAAVKWAQDHVDKDWKEWTKGTSSSSE
;
A
#
# COMPACT_ATOMS: atom_id res chain seq x y z
N ASN A 1 -1.63 -38.79 25.67
CA ASN A 1 -1.27 -37.35 25.74
C ASN A 1 -1.42 -36.72 24.37
N GLN A 2 -2.63 -36.27 24.05
CA GLN A 2 -2.93 -35.55 22.81
C GLN A 2 -2.65 -34.07 23.09
N LEU A 3 -1.55 -33.56 22.54
CA LEU A 3 -1.22 -32.13 22.61
C LEU A 3 -2.20 -31.40 21.69
N VAL A 4 -3.20 -30.76 22.30
CA VAL A 4 -4.12 -29.88 21.56
C VAL A 4 -3.43 -28.54 21.41
N CYS A 5 -2.82 -28.30 20.26
CA CYS A 5 -2.37 -26.97 19.86
C CYS A 5 -3.59 -26.08 19.66
N ARG A 6 -3.96 -25.29 20.68
CA ARG A 6 -4.85 -24.15 20.50
C ARG A 6 -4.05 -23.05 19.79
N ALA A 7 -4.07 -23.05 18.46
CA ALA A 7 -3.81 -21.83 17.73
C ALA A 7 -4.95 -20.88 18.15
N ALA A 8 -4.65 -19.90 19.01
CA ALA A 8 -5.52 -18.75 19.15
C ALA A 8 -5.62 -18.15 17.75
N GLY A 9 -6.80 -18.25 17.12
CA GLY A 9 -7.01 -17.74 15.77
C GLY A 9 -6.65 -16.27 15.76
N TYR A 10 -5.56 -15.93 15.09
CA TYR A 10 -5.24 -14.54 14.83
C TYR A 10 -6.19 -14.09 13.73
N GLU A 11 -7.25 -13.37 14.11
CA GLU A 11 -8.10 -12.67 13.17
C GLU A 11 -7.37 -11.39 12.77
N PHE A 12 -7.07 -11.28 11.47
CA PHE A 12 -6.55 -10.04 10.93
C PHE A 12 -7.63 -8.97 11.11
N PRO A 13 -7.30 -7.78 11.65
CA PRO A 13 -8.27 -6.71 11.74
C PRO A 13 -8.80 -6.37 10.34
N ASP A 14 -10.07 -5.97 10.29
CA ASP A 14 -10.65 -5.46 9.06
C ASP A 14 -9.89 -4.19 8.61
N PRO A 15 -9.85 -3.92 7.29
CA PRO A 15 -9.33 -2.66 6.78
C PRO A 15 -9.95 -1.44 7.46
N ILE A 16 -9.13 -0.42 7.76
CA ILE A 16 -9.58 0.85 8.36
C ILE A 16 -9.65 1.89 7.23
N PRO A 17 -10.86 2.31 6.78
CA PRO A 17 -11.00 3.25 5.66
C PRO A 17 -10.27 4.58 5.87
N GLU A 18 -10.32 5.15 7.08
CA GLU A 18 -9.67 6.44 7.37
C GLU A 18 -8.15 6.35 7.30
N PHE A 19 -7.60 5.19 7.69
CA PHE A 19 -6.17 4.93 7.50
C PHE A 19 -5.86 4.78 6.01
N ALA A 20 -6.67 4.01 5.28
CA ALA A 20 -6.47 3.78 3.86
C ALA A 20 -6.46 5.10 3.07
N ASP A 21 -7.39 6.01 3.33
CA ASP A 21 -7.43 7.35 2.73
C ASP A 21 -6.17 8.17 3.06
N ALA A 22 -5.81 8.24 4.36
CA ALA A 22 -4.65 9.00 4.81
C ALA A 22 -3.33 8.46 4.22
N GLU A 23 -3.20 7.15 4.12
CA GLU A 23 -2.00 6.48 3.62
C GLU A 23 -1.91 6.57 2.08
N THR A 24 -3.05 6.50 1.39
CA THR A 24 -3.14 6.70 -0.06
C THR A 24 -2.67 8.08 -0.48
N GLU A 25 -3.04 9.13 0.26
CA GLU A 25 -2.60 10.50 -0.05
C GLU A 25 -1.09 10.67 0.13
N LYS A 26 -0.50 10.09 1.19
CA LYS A 26 0.95 10.10 1.38
C LYS A 26 1.67 9.33 0.28
N PHE A 27 1.13 8.17 -0.11
CA PHE A 27 1.64 7.35 -1.19
C PHE A 27 1.67 8.13 -2.51
N ARG A 28 0.55 8.74 -2.88
CA ARG A 28 0.41 9.55 -4.10
C ARG A 28 1.42 10.69 -4.13
N ALA A 29 1.52 11.45 -3.04
CA ALA A 29 2.47 12.56 -2.94
C ALA A 29 3.93 12.09 -3.04
N HIS A 30 4.26 10.95 -2.42
CA HIS A 30 5.59 10.37 -2.53
C HIS A 30 5.89 9.94 -3.97
N LEU A 31 4.97 9.22 -4.61
CA LEU A 31 5.16 8.66 -5.93
C LEU A 31 5.34 9.78 -6.97
N MET A 32 4.48 10.81 -6.92
CA MET A 32 4.62 12.01 -7.74
C MET A 32 6.01 12.66 -7.59
N LYS A 33 6.47 12.87 -6.35
CA LYS A 33 7.80 13.43 -6.06
C LYS A 33 8.95 12.51 -6.50
N LYS A 34 8.75 11.19 -6.45
CA LYS A 34 9.78 10.20 -6.75
C LYS A 34 9.94 10.00 -8.25
N LEU A 35 8.83 9.93 -8.98
CA LEU A 35 8.79 9.67 -10.41
C LEU A 35 9.08 10.92 -11.24
N SER A 36 8.70 12.12 -10.78
CA SER A 36 9.09 13.41 -11.42
C SER A 36 10.59 13.63 -11.57
N LYS A 37 11.42 12.91 -10.79
CA LYS A 37 12.89 12.94 -10.92
C LYS A 37 13.40 12.14 -12.12
N LYS A 38 12.53 11.42 -12.82
CA LYS A 38 12.87 10.63 -14.00
C LYS A 38 12.17 11.21 -15.22
N ASP A 39 12.97 11.52 -16.23
CA ASP A 39 12.50 12.12 -17.47
C ASP A 39 11.63 11.17 -18.33
N ILE A 40 11.64 9.86 -18.02
CA ILE A 40 10.96 8.83 -18.81
C ILE A 40 9.44 8.97 -18.83
N TYR A 41 8.85 9.64 -17.85
CA TYR A 41 7.39 9.69 -17.69
C TYR A 41 6.73 10.82 -18.50
N GLY A 42 7.46 11.90 -18.80
CA GLY A 42 6.94 13.05 -19.55
C GLY A 42 5.54 13.47 -19.09
N ASP A 43 4.63 13.62 -20.05
CA ASP A 43 3.23 14.00 -19.82
C ASP A 43 2.38 12.88 -19.19
N SER A 44 2.85 11.63 -19.25
CA SER A 44 2.18 10.46 -18.65
C SER A 44 2.40 10.32 -17.14
N LEU A 45 3.21 11.19 -16.53
CA LEU A 45 3.54 11.11 -15.10
C LEU A 45 2.30 11.10 -14.20
N GLU A 46 1.35 12.00 -14.45
CA GLU A 46 0.14 12.11 -13.65
C GLU A 46 -0.73 10.85 -13.77
N GLU A 47 -0.89 10.34 -15.00
CA GLU A 47 -1.65 9.12 -15.27
C GLU A 47 -1.03 7.90 -14.58
N VAL A 48 0.29 7.72 -14.68
CA VAL A 48 1.03 6.64 -14.00
C VAL A 48 0.81 6.71 -12.49
N VAL A 49 0.92 7.90 -11.89
CA VAL A 49 0.72 8.08 -10.45
C VAL A 49 -0.72 7.77 -10.05
N ASN A 50 -1.70 8.21 -10.85
CA ASN A 50 -3.12 7.98 -10.57
C ASN A 50 -3.45 6.48 -10.59
N ILE A 51 -2.99 5.73 -11.61
CA ILE A 51 -3.20 4.26 -11.69
C ILE A 51 -2.59 3.55 -10.50
N CYS A 52 -1.34 3.85 -10.16
CA CYS A 52 -0.70 3.25 -8.99
C CYS A 52 -1.44 3.59 -7.70
N THR A 53 -1.98 4.82 -7.59
CA THR A 53 -2.71 5.27 -6.39
C THR A 53 -4.06 4.54 -6.27
N GLU A 54 -4.78 4.34 -7.38
CA GLU A 54 -6.06 3.64 -7.39
C GLU A 54 -5.94 2.17 -6.98
N ILE A 55 -4.96 1.47 -7.56
CA ILE A 55 -4.68 0.06 -7.21
C ILE A 55 -4.28 -0.05 -5.74
N PHE A 56 -3.39 0.83 -5.27
CA PHE A 56 -2.95 0.84 -3.88
C PHE A 56 -4.08 1.15 -2.90
N SER A 57 -4.90 2.15 -3.21
CA SER A 57 -6.06 2.54 -2.39
C SER A 57 -7.06 1.40 -2.28
N THR A 58 -7.37 0.73 -3.40
CA THR A 58 -8.28 -0.42 -3.41
C THR A 58 -7.77 -1.51 -2.47
N PHE A 59 -6.50 -1.90 -2.61
CA PHE A 59 -5.88 -2.87 -1.72
C PHE A 59 -5.96 -2.48 -0.23
N LEU A 60 -5.67 -1.22 0.10
CA LEU A 60 -5.74 -0.76 1.48
C LEU A 60 -7.16 -0.79 2.06
N HIS A 61 -8.18 -0.57 1.23
CA HIS A 61 -9.58 -0.58 1.64
C HIS A 61 -10.19 -1.98 1.74
N THR A 62 -9.66 -2.96 0.99
CA THR A 62 -10.30 -4.28 0.87
C THR A 62 -9.52 -5.41 1.53
N GLU A 63 -8.20 -5.32 1.59
CA GLU A 63 -7.34 -6.46 1.93
C GLU A 63 -6.31 -6.16 3.02
N TYR A 64 -5.87 -4.90 3.18
CA TYR A 64 -4.87 -4.56 4.19
C TYR A 64 -5.46 -4.53 5.59
N GLY A 65 -5.22 -5.59 6.35
CA GLY A 65 -5.60 -5.74 7.75
C GLY A 65 -4.46 -5.47 8.74
N GLY A 66 -3.54 -4.56 8.41
CA GLY A 66 -2.46 -4.15 9.31
C GLY A 66 -1.12 -4.90 9.13
N PRO A 67 -0.20 -4.79 10.10
CA PRO A 67 1.20 -5.13 9.89
C PRO A 67 1.40 -6.60 9.53
N GLY A 68 2.22 -6.84 8.51
CA GLY A 68 2.46 -8.18 7.97
C GLY A 68 1.44 -8.68 6.94
N THR A 69 0.40 -7.89 6.59
CA THR A 69 -0.54 -8.24 5.51
C THR A 69 -0.25 -7.50 4.20
N LEU A 70 0.91 -6.84 4.06
CA LEU A 70 1.29 -6.17 2.82
C LEU A 70 1.56 -7.21 1.72
N LEU A 71 0.69 -7.27 0.72
CA LEU A 71 0.78 -8.23 -0.39
C LEU A 71 1.60 -7.69 -1.55
N VAL A 72 2.21 -8.59 -2.32
CA VAL A 72 2.94 -8.23 -3.55
C VAL A 72 2.02 -8.01 -4.75
N ILE A 73 0.83 -8.63 -4.73
CA ILE A 73 -0.12 -8.67 -5.86
C ILE A 73 -0.48 -7.26 -6.37
N PRO A 74 -0.86 -6.28 -5.51
CA PRO A 74 -1.18 -4.94 -5.99
C PRO A 74 -0.03 -4.28 -6.76
N PHE A 75 1.22 -4.56 -6.40
CA PHE A 75 2.38 -3.99 -7.09
C PHE A 75 2.68 -4.70 -8.42
N MET A 76 2.32 -5.97 -8.55
CA MET A 76 2.34 -6.67 -9.84
C MET A 76 1.28 -6.08 -10.76
N ASP A 77 0.06 -5.90 -10.24
CA ASP A 77 -1.06 -5.31 -10.99
C ASP A 77 -0.72 -3.89 -11.46
N MET A 78 0.00 -3.09 -10.66
CA MET A 78 0.53 -1.80 -11.11
C MET A 78 1.45 -1.92 -12.33
N ALA A 79 2.40 -2.87 -12.30
CA ALA A 79 3.33 -3.04 -13.42
C ALA A 79 2.62 -3.54 -14.68
N ASP A 80 1.71 -4.49 -14.52
CA ASP A 80 0.96 -5.10 -15.63
C ASP A 80 0.01 -4.08 -16.24
N THR A 81 -0.81 -3.39 -15.43
CA THR A 81 -1.75 -2.36 -15.90
C THR A 81 -1.04 -1.25 -16.66
N LEU A 82 0.05 -0.72 -16.13
CA LEU A 82 0.82 0.33 -16.81
C LEU A 82 1.42 -0.18 -18.13
N SER A 83 1.89 -1.43 -18.17
CA SER A 83 2.48 -2.04 -19.37
C SER A 83 1.43 -2.30 -20.45
N GLU A 84 0.24 -2.78 -20.07
CA GLU A 84 -0.90 -3.00 -20.96
C GLU A 84 -1.42 -1.70 -21.58
N LEU A 85 -1.38 -0.60 -20.82
CA LEU A 85 -1.72 0.75 -21.30
C LEU A 85 -0.59 1.41 -22.11
N GLY A 86 0.57 0.76 -22.25
CA GLY A 86 1.73 1.30 -22.95
C GLY A 86 2.38 2.49 -22.25
N LEU A 87 2.16 2.65 -20.95
CA LEU A 87 2.70 3.76 -20.16
C LEU A 87 4.18 3.54 -19.83
N PRO A 88 4.98 4.60 -19.82
CA PRO A 88 6.41 4.48 -19.60
C PRO A 88 6.74 4.10 -18.16
N GLY A 89 7.84 3.36 -17.99
CA GLY A 89 8.46 3.17 -16.67
C GLY A 89 7.64 2.32 -15.68
N ALA A 90 6.80 1.40 -16.17
CA ALA A 90 5.96 0.52 -15.36
C ALA A 90 6.74 -0.26 -14.27
N PRO A 91 7.85 -0.98 -14.57
CA PRO A 91 8.65 -1.65 -13.54
C PRO A 91 9.24 -0.69 -12.50
N GLN A 92 9.59 0.53 -12.91
CA GLN A 92 10.19 1.54 -12.05
C GLN A 92 9.15 2.15 -11.12
N ALA A 93 7.92 2.37 -11.59
CA ALA A 93 6.79 2.84 -10.80
C ALA A 93 6.41 1.80 -9.74
N ALA A 94 6.20 0.55 -10.14
CA ALA A 94 5.91 -0.55 -9.22
C ALA A 94 7.01 -0.72 -8.16
N ARG A 95 8.30 -0.69 -8.55
CA ARG A 95 9.42 -0.78 -7.59
C ARG A 95 9.45 0.40 -6.61
N ALA A 96 9.15 1.61 -7.07
CA ALA A 96 9.07 2.77 -6.20
C ALA A 96 7.92 2.63 -5.19
N ALA A 97 6.77 2.11 -5.65
CA ALA A 97 5.62 1.82 -4.81
C ALA A 97 5.92 0.77 -3.74
N VAL A 98 6.50 -0.38 -4.12
CA VAL A 98 6.90 -1.46 -3.18
C VAL A 98 7.81 -0.90 -2.10
N LYS A 99 8.86 -0.16 -2.49
CA LYS A 99 9.82 0.38 -1.54
C LYS A 99 9.15 1.34 -0.55
N TRP A 100 8.30 2.23 -1.03
CA TRP A 100 7.60 3.14 -0.13
C TRP A 100 6.70 2.39 0.85
N ALA A 101 5.92 1.43 0.35
CA ALA A 101 4.98 0.69 1.18
C ALA A 101 5.69 -0.11 2.29
N GLN A 102 6.80 -0.76 1.96
CA GLN A 102 7.64 -1.48 2.93
C GLN A 102 8.21 -0.56 4.02
N ASP A 103 8.56 0.68 3.68
CA ASP A 103 9.18 1.62 4.60
C ASP A 103 8.16 2.35 5.51
N HIS A 104 6.87 2.40 5.14
CA HIS A 104 5.87 3.29 5.78
C HIS A 104 4.62 2.57 6.31
N VAL A 105 3.95 1.74 5.50
CA VAL A 105 2.55 1.33 5.76
C VAL A 105 2.38 0.63 7.11
N ASP A 106 3.20 -0.39 7.38
CA ASP A 106 3.16 -1.13 8.65
C ASP A 106 3.56 -0.27 9.86
N LYS A 107 4.42 0.72 9.65
CA LYS A 107 4.85 1.64 10.70
C LYS A 107 3.72 2.62 11.02
N ASP A 108 3.15 3.23 10.00
CA ASP A 108 2.10 4.23 10.11
C ASP A 108 0.83 3.61 10.69
N TRP A 109 0.49 2.36 10.34
CA TRP A 109 -0.61 1.62 10.97
C TRP A 109 -0.40 1.43 12.48
N LYS A 110 0.82 1.04 12.89
CA LYS A 110 1.15 0.87 14.31
C LYS A 110 1.05 2.19 15.07
N GLU A 111 1.39 3.31 14.44
CA GLU A 111 1.23 4.64 15.04
C GLU A 111 -0.24 5.04 15.12
N TRP A 112 -1.02 4.75 14.08
CA TRP A 112 -2.47 5.01 14.03
C TRP A 112 -3.24 4.28 15.14
N THR A 113 -2.96 3.00 15.34
CA THR A 113 -3.64 2.14 16.32
C THR A 113 -3.13 2.27 17.75
N LYS A 114 -1.97 2.91 17.97
CA LYS A 114 -1.53 3.25 19.34
C LYS A 114 -2.43 4.29 20.00
N GLY A 115 -3.04 5.19 19.23
CA GLY A 115 -3.95 6.21 19.75
C GLY A 115 -5.30 5.68 20.23
N THR A 116 -5.67 4.45 19.87
CA THR A 116 -6.98 3.85 20.19
C THR A 116 -6.94 2.92 21.41
N SER A 117 -5.76 2.65 21.98
CA SER A 117 -5.57 1.71 23.10
C SER A 117 -5.38 2.35 24.48
N SER A 118 -5.57 3.67 24.62
CA SER A 118 -5.49 4.39 25.90
C SER A 118 -6.86 4.80 26.46
N SER A 119 -7.81 3.86 26.54
CA SER A 119 -9.05 4.05 27.32
C SER A 119 -9.58 2.71 27.83
N SER A 120 -9.00 2.25 28.93
CA SER A 120 -9.65 1.37 29.91
C SER A 120 -8.82 1.40 31.19
N GLU A 121 -9.01 2.47 31.97
CA GLU A 121 -8.82 2.47 33.44
C GLU A 121 -9.91 1.63 34.11
#